data_AF-A0A519VWQ3-F1
#
_entry.id   AF-A0A519VWQ3-F1
#
_cell.length_a   1.000
_cell.length_b   1.000
_cell.length_c   1.000
_cell.angle_alpha   90.00
_cell.angle_beta   90.00
_cell.angle_gamma   90.00
#
_symmetry.space_group_name_H-M   'P 1'
#
loop_
_entity.id
_entity.type
_entity.pdbx_description
1 polymer ?
#
loop_
_entity_poly.entity_id
_entity_poly.type
_entity_poly.pdbx_seq_one_letter_code
_entity_poly.pdbx_strand_id
1 'polypeptide(L)'
;MVNIAYNYLSMKVLFFIPLNFKYSFLIVVSLTSLLLISCHKEENNEVYQEASMKLLAVNNEVLSLSGSIAGNLVREVWNNNTGNDVSQIPLQSAPSTTVGLTSLEGPVNGAENYGARIRAFLIPPTTGSYTFWISADDSGEIWLSTDAKPSNKVKIAYTLSWNNSREWNKFESQKSKTITLQAGQKYYLEILHKQGGGGGNLAVQWMLPDGKVESPITESRLQAYTEAVDLNYSSSPAIDLYNKHNLTINGKSINGGSAPLIKLTNCSNITITGNRLSNSKDVGIYLYNCKNITIADNFFTRVSTGVYADHTAGGIVVNNNQFLNMQGPFPRGQFV
;
A
#
# COMPACT_ATOMS: atom_id res chain seq x y z
N MET A 1 9.05 8.58 -53.39
CA MET A 1 8.32 9.46 -52.44
C MET A 1 7.55 8.53 -51.52
N VAL A 2 7.76 8.41 -50.21
CA VAL A 2 8.45 9.20 -49.19
C VAL A 2 9.19 8.22 -48.25
N ASN A 3 10.31 8.70 -47.71
CA ASN A 3 11.25 8.05 -46.82
C ASN A 3 10.80 8.26 -45.36
N ILE A 4 10.64 7.22 -44.54
CA ILE A 4 10.69 7.35 -43.07
C ILE A 4 11.47 6.15 -42.51
N ALA A 5 12.66 6.46 -42.01
CA ALA A 5 13.54 5.57 -41.28
C ALA A 5 12.98 5.27 -39.90
N TYR A 6 12.91 3.99 -39.52
CA TYR A 6 12.93 3.60 -38.11
C TYR A 6 14.31 3.08 -37.78
N ASN A 7 15.02 3.88 -36.98
CA ASN A 7 16.33 3.56 -36.42
C ASN A 7 16.23 2.37 -35.46
N TYR A 8 17.27 1.53 -35.56
CA TYR A 8 17.57 0.34 -34.77
C TYR A 8 17.35 0.51 -33.26
N LEU A 9 16.53 -0.35 -32.67
CA LEU A 9 16.69 -0.79 -31.28
C LEU A 9 17.05 -2.28 -31.32
N SER A 10 18.31 -2.60 -31.05
CA SER A 10 18.80 -3.97 -30.96
C SER A 10 18.13 -4.68 -29.77
N MET A 11 17.12 -5.51 -30.06
CA MET A 11 16.44 -6.33 -29.07
C MET A 11 17.26 -7.61 -28.86
N LYS A 12 18.08 -7.66 -27.80
CA LYS A 12 18.73 -8.91 -27.38
C LYS A 12 17.73 -9.75 -26.59
N VAL A 13 17.11 -10.72 -27.26
CA VAL A 13 16.32 -11.78 -26.61
C VAL A 13 17.28 -12.79 -25.99
N LEU A 14 17.39 -12.82 -24.66
CA LEU A 14 18.07 -13.91 -23.95
C LEU A 14 17.03 -15.01 -23.67
N PHE A 15 17.11 -16.11 -24.43
CA PHE A 15 16.39 -17.34 -24.08
C PHE A 15 17.26 -18.19 -23.14
N PHE A 16 16.75 -18.48 -21.94
CA PHE A 16 17.06 -19.72 -21.22
C PHE A 16 15.86 -20.07 -20.33
N ILE A 17 15.11 -21.10 -20.70
CA ILE A 17 14.18 -21.79 -19.79
C ILE A 17 14.42 -23.30 -19.94
N PRO A 18 14.76 -24.04 -18.87
CA PRO A 18 14.78 -25.49 -18.89
C PRO A 18 13.34 -26.05 -18.98
N LEU A 19 13.16 -27.04 -19.85
CA LEU A 19 11.89 -27.50 -20.45
C LEU A 19 10.86 -28.21 -19.55
N ASN A 20 10.90 -28.11 -18.21
CA ASN A 20 10.11 -28.99 -17.32
C ASN A 20 9.24 -28.31 -16.24
N PHE A 21 8.70 -27.11 -16.48
CA PHE A 21 7.66 -26.54 -15.62
C PHE A 21 6.35 -26.28 -16.37
N LYS A 22 5.21 -26.51 -15.69
CA LYS A 22 3.82 -26.21 -16.14
C LYS A 22 3.53 -24.73 -16.45
N TYR A 23 4.53 -23.85 -16.32
CA TYR A 23 4.41 -22.40 -16.50
C TYR A 23 5.47 -21.92 -17.48
N SER A 24 5.05 -21.22 -18.54
CA SER A 24 5.95 -20.50 -19.44
C SER A 24 5.97 -19.03 -19.05
N PHE A 25 7.15 -18.51 -18.72
CA PHE A 25 7.34 -17.08 -18.43
C PHE A 25 7.94 -16.39 -19.65
N LEU A 26 7.32 -15.31 -20.12
CA LEU A 26 7.95 -14.42 -21.09
C LEU A 26 8.49 -13.20 -20.34
N ILE A 27 9.81 -13.02 -20.35
CA ILE A 27 10.48 -11.85 -19.80
C ILE A 27 10.77 -10.91 -20.97
N VAL A 28 10.05 -9.79 -21.04
CA VAL A 28 10.35 -8.73 -22.00
C VAL A 28 11.10 -7.63 -21.25
N VAL A 29 12.39 -7.48 -21.56
CA VAL A 29 13.21 -6.39 -21.06
C VAL A 29 13.28 -5.31 -22.13
N SER A 30 12.70 -4.13 -21.87
CA SER A 30 13.05 -2.93 -22.63
C SER A 30 14.05 -2.10 -21.82
N LEU A 31 14.79 -1.21 -22.49
CA LEU A 31 15.77 -0.31 -21.85
C LEU A 31 15.20 0.56 -20.72
N THR A 32 13.87 0.62 -20.56
CA THR A 32 13.20 1.49 -19.59
C THR A 32 12.14 0.79 -18.72
N SER A 33 11.85 -0.49 -18.96
CA SER A 33 10.79 -1.20 -18.21
C SER A 33 10.93 -2.73 -18.27
N LEU A 34 10.56 -3.39 -17.18
CA LEU A 34 10.49 -4.84 -17.05
C LEU A 34 9.02 -5.27 -17.09
N LEU A 35 8.63 -6.05 -18.09
CA LEU A 35 7.28 -6.61 -18.19
C LEU A 35 7.36 -8.12 -18.01
N LEU A 36 6.78 -8.62 -16.92
CA LEU A 36 6.57 -10.04 -16.67
C LEU A 36 5.14 -10.40 -17.06
N ILE A 37 5.01 -11.22 -18.10
CA ILE A 37 3.71 -11.76 -18.53
C ILE A 37 3.66 -13.21 -18.05
N SER A 38 2.76 -13.49 -17.11
CA SER A 38 2.34 -14.86 -16.83
C SER A 38 1.22 -15.21 -17.80
N CYS A 39 1.43 -16.21 -18.63
CA CYS A 39 0.38 -16.76 -19.47
C CYS A 39 0.19 -18.22 -19.08
N HIS A 40 -1.05 -18.57 -18.73
CA HIS A 40 -1.42 -19.95 -18.45
C HIS A 40 -1.89 -20.60 -19.75
N LYS A 41 -1.39 -21.81 -20.06
CA LYS A 41 -1.97 -22.65 -21.10
C LYS A 41 -2.51 -23.89 -20.42
N GLU A 42 -3.83 -24.05 -20.43
CA GLU A 42 -4.48 -25.29 -20.02
C GLU A 42 -5.10 -25.99 -21.23
N GLU A 43 -4.88 -27.30 -21.30
CA GLU A 43 -5.56 -28.18 -22.23
C GLU A 43 -6.95 -28.50 -21.67
N ASN A 44 -7.95 -28.41 -22.56
CA ASN A 44 -9.36 -28.79 -22.43
C ASN A 44 -10.33 -27.64 -22.10
N ASN A 45 -10.97 -27.18 -23.19
CA ASN A 45 -12.09 -26.24 -23.29
C ASN A 45 -13.01 -26.18 -22.06
N GLU A 46 -12.98 -25.05 -21.31
CA GLU A 46 -14.17 -24.36 -20.78
C GLU A 46 -13.78 -23.05 -20.04
N VAL A 47 -14.37 -21.93 -20.50
CA VAL A 47 -14.54 -20.58 -19.90
C VAL A 47 -13.31 -19.80 -19.38
N TYR A 48 -13.09 -18.62 -19.97
CA TYR A 48 -12.02 -17.65 -19.71
C TYR A 48 -12.08 -16.99 -18.31
N GLN A 49 -10.97 -17.03 -17.57
CA GLN A 49 -10.67 -16.09 -16.48
C GLN A 49 -9.51 -15.19 -16.92
N GLU A 50 -9.67 -13.87 -16.78
CA GLU A 50 -8.73 -12.86 -17.29
C GLU A 50 -7.30 -13.09 -16.81
N ALA A 51 -6.34 -13.02 -17.74
CA ALA A 51 -4.93 -12.92 -17.42
C ALA A 51 -4.71 -11.62 -16.64
N SER A 52 -4.42 -11.72 -15.33
CA SER A 52 -4.11 -10.56 -14.51
C SER A 52 -2.74 -9.99 -14.89
N MET A 53 -2.75 -8.87 -15.63
CA MET A 53 -1.55 -8.06 -15.86
C MET A 53 -1.11 -7.40 -14.55
N LYS A 54 0.11 -7.66 -14.11
CA LYS A 54 0.73 -6.98 -12.96
C LYS A 54 2.00 -6.27 -13.42
N LEU A 55 1.94 -4.95 -13.53
CA LEU A 55 3.11 -4.09 -13.76
C LEU A 55 3.94 -4.07 -12.46
N LEU A 56 5.15 -4.63 -12.50
CA LEU A 56 5.96 -4.81 -11.29
C LEU A 56 7.03 -3.73 -11.09
N ALA A 57 7.41 -2.95 -12.11
CA ALA A 57 8.24 -1.76 -11.93
C ALA A 57 8.26 -0.86 -13.18
N VAL A 58 8.29 0.45 -12.97
CA VAL A 58 8.73 1.46 -13.94
C VAL A 58 9.86 2.24 -13.28
N ASN A 59 10.98 2.37 -13.97
CA ASN A 59 12.24 3.01 -13.56
C ASN A 59 13.13 2.16 -12.63
N ASN A 60 14.13 1.49 -13.21
CA ASN A 60 15.47 1.06 -12.73
C ASN A 60 15.85 0.98 -11.23
N GLU A 61 14.95 1.10 -10.26
CA GLU A 61 15.15 0.56 -8.93
C GLU A 61 14.84 -0.93 -9.02
N VAL A 62 15.90 -1.72 -9.04
CA VAL A 62 15.82 -3.14 -8.78
C VAL A 62 15.08 -3.28 -7.45
N LEU A 63 13.79 -3.61 -7.49
CA LEU A 63 13.14 -4.29 -6.38
C LEU A 63 13.94 -5.58 -6.22
N SER A 64 14.93 -5.55 -5.34
CA SER A 64 15.62 -6.74 -4.91
C SER A 64 14.57 -7.59 -4.21
N LEU A 65 13.93 -8.51 -4.93
CA LEU A 65 13.34 -9.70 -4.31
C LEU A 65 14.52 -10.58 -3.86
N SER A 66 15.21 -10.13 -2.81
CA SER A 66 16.11 -10.97 -2.06
C SER A 66 15.24 -11.86 -1.17
N GLY A 67 14.81 -12.99 -1.73
CA GLY A 67 14.10 -14.03 -1.01
C GLY A 67 12.87 -14.51 -1.76
N SER A 68 12.81 -15.82 -1.99
CA SER A 68 11.56 -16.53 -2.22
C SER A 68 10.68 -16.34 -0.98
N ILE A 69 9.85 -15.30 -0.97
CA ILE A 69 8.79 -15.18 0.02
C ILE A 69 7.77 -16.28 -0.27
N ALA A 70 7.70 -17.29 0.60
CA ALA A 70 6.62 -18.25 0.57
C ALA A 70 5.32 -17.54 0.98
N GLY A 71 4.33 -17.55 0.10
CA GLY A 71 3.01 -16.99 0.35
C GLY A 71 2.84 -15.52 -0.04
N ASN A 72 1.61 -15.16 -0.40
CA ASN A 72 1.24 -13.86 -0.96
C ASN A 72 0.98 -12.78 0.11
N LEU A 73 1.12 -13.10 1.39
CA LEU A 73 0.91 -12.15 2.50
C LEU A 73 2.24 -11.65 3.04
N VAL A 74 2.25 -10.41 3.51
CA VAL A 74 3.44 -9.82 4.14
C VAL A 74 3.15 -9.52 5.61
N ARG A 75 4.00 -10.06 6.49
CA ARG A 75 4.09 -9.71 7.90
C ARG A 75 5.26 -8.77 8.12
N GLU A 76 4.95 -7.54 8.48
CA GLU A 76 5.90 -6.51 8.88
C GLU A 76 6.23 -6.68 10.38
N VAL A 77 7.51 -6.60 10.76
CA VAL A 77 7.97 -6.83 12.14
C VAL A 77 8.92 -5.73 12.59
N TRP A 78 8.66 -5.17 13.77
CA TRP A 78 9.53 -4.20 14.46
C TRP A 78 10.16 -4.88 15.68
N ASN A 79 11.44 -5.21 15.57
CA ASN A 79 12.20 -5.87 16.63
C ASN A 79 12.60 -4.87 17.74
N ASN A 80 12.96 -5.39 18.91
CA ASN A 80 13.36 -4.59 20.09
C ASN A 80 12.28 -3.59 20.54
N ASN A 81 11.02 -3.92 20.29
CA ASN A 81 9.85 -3.16 20.71
C ASN A 81 9.29 -3.83 21.96
N THR A 82 9.63 -3.33 23.14
CA THR A 82 9.20 -3.90 24.44
C THR A 82 7.75 -3.53 24.78
N GLY A 83 7.20 -4.16 25.81
CA GLY A 83 5.82 -3.96 26.26
C GLY A 83 4.83 -4.91 25.59
N ASN A 84 3.56 -4.81 25.97
CA ASN A 84 2.53 -5.78 25.61
C ASN A 84 1.32 -5.13 24.91
N ASP A 85 1.33 -3.82 24.66
CA ASP A 85 0.23 -3.12 24.00
C ASP A 85 0.52 -2.91 22.51
N VAL A 86 -0.44 -3.24 21.64
CA VAL A 86 -0.37 -3.01 20.19
C VAL A 86 -0.23 -1.52 19.83
N SER A 87 -0.64 -0.60 20.70
CA SER A 87 -0.46 0.84 20.49
C SER A 87 1.02 1.26 20.50
N GLN A 88 1.91 0.40 21.03
CA GLN A 88 3.35 0.63 21.11
C GLN A 88 4.08 0.23 19.82
N ILE A 89 3.38 -0.36 18.85
CA ILE A 89 3.96 -0.73 17.56
C ILE A 89 4.24 0.57 16.77
N PRO A 90 5.48 0.84 16.35
CA PRO A 90 5.83 2.09 15.69
C PRO A 90 5.45 2.05 14.20
N LEU A 91 4.15 1.99 13.90
CA LEU A 91 3.59 1.82 12.55
C LEU A 91 3.98 2.93 11.55
N GLN A 92 4.59 4.01 12.02
CA GLN A 92 5.06 5.15 11.23
C GLN A 92 6.54 5.06 10.80
N SER A 93 7.29 4.10 11.35
CA SER A 93 8.66 3.78 10.94
C SER A 93 8.67 2.52 10.07
N ALA A 94 9.73 2.36 9.28
CA ALA A 94 9.94 1.15 8.50
C ALA A 94 10.07 -0.07 9.44
N PRO A 95 9.51 -1.24 9.07
CA PRO A 95 9.71 -2.46 9.84
C PRO A 95 11.18 -2.88 9.81
N SER A 96 11.62 -3.56 10.86
CA SER A 96 12.95 -4.19 10.93
C SER A 96 13.08 -5.32 9.92
N THR A 97 12.03 -6.13 9.76
CA THR A 97 11.98 -7.22 8.79
C THR A 97 10.58 -7.40 8.22
N THR A 98 10.51 -8.06 7.07
CA THR A 98 9.27 -8.49 6.42
C THR A 98 9.34 -9.98 6.12
N VAL A 99 8.27 -10.71 6.40
CA VAL A 99 8.20 -12.17 6.22
C VAL A 99 6.95 -12.53 5.40
N GLY A 100 7.09 -13.45 4.46
CA GLY A 100 5.98 -13.99 3.68
C GLY A 100 5.14 -14.97 4.50
N LEU A 101 3.82 -14.92 4.37
CA LEU A 101 2.90 -15.90 4.98
C LEU A 101 1.93 -16.47 3.95
N THR A 102 1.54 -17.73 4.14
CA THR A 102 0.51 -18.44 3.35
C THR A 102 -0.86 -18.47 4.07
N SER A 103 -0.92 -17.98 5.30
CA SER A 103 -2.15 -17.85 6.09
C SER A 103 -2.00 -16.76 7.16
N LEU A 104 -3.10 -16.37 7.81
CA LEU A 104 -3.09 -15.42 8.93
C LEU A 104 -2.64 -16.11 10.23
N GLU A 105 -1.42 -16.65 10.21
CA GLU A 105 -0.78 -17.30 11.33
C GLU A 105 0.69 -16.88 11.41
N GLY A 106 1.12 -16.49 12.62
CA GLY A 106 2.50 -16.15 12.94
C GLY A 106 3.26 -17.35 13.51
N PRO A 107 4.58 -17.23 13.69
CA PRO A 107 5.39 -18.27 14.30
C PRO A 107 4.95 -18.54 15.76
N VAL A 108 4.97 -19.80 16.16
CA VAL A 108 4.76 -20.22 17.55
C VAL A 108 6.10 -20.23 18.29
N ASN A 109 6.16 -19.63 19.48
CA ASN A 109 7.37 -19.51 20.32
C ASN A 109 8.57 -18.92 19.53
N GLY A 110 8.29 -17.87 18.76
CA GLY A 110 9.28 -17.14 17.97
C GLY A 110 10.09 -16.15 18.81
N ALA A 111 10.42 -15.01 18.19
CA ALA A 111 11.15 -13.93 18.86
C ALA A 111 10.35 -13.32 20.02
N GLU A 112 11.04 -12.57 20.89
CA GLU A 112 10.43 -11.76 21.95
C GLU A 112 10.58 -10.26 21.63
N ASN A 113 9.84 -9.42 22.35
CA ASN A 113 9.92 -7.96 22.31
C ASN A 113 9.82 -7.42 20.89
N TYR A 114 8.71 -7.72 20.22
CA TYR A 114 8.40 -7.18 18.90
C TYR A 114 6.97 -6.67 18.78
N GLY A 115 6.78 -5.79 17.80
CA GLY A 115 5.49 -5.46 17.22
C GLY A 115 5.40 -6.04 15.82
N ALA A 116 4.21 -6.45 15.37
CA ALA A 116 3.99 -6.97 14.04
C ALA A 116 2.67 -6.48 13.44
N ARG A 117 2.66 -6.36 12.12
CA ARG A 117 1.47 -5.99 11.34
C ARG A 117 1.34 -6.89 10.12
N ILE A 118 0.12 -7.33 9.84
CA ILE A 118 -0.25 -7.97 8.57
C ILE A 118 -1.33 -7.11 7.92
N ARG A 119 -1.19 -6.83 6.63
CA ARG A 119 -2.20 -6.09 5.84
C ARG A 119 -2.60 -6.93 4.62
N ALA A 120 -3.89 -7.01 4.35
CA ALA A 120 -4.43 -7.73 3.20
C ALA A 120 -5.75 -7.11 2.71
N PHE A 121 -6.15 -7.45 1.48
CA PHE A 121 -7.56 -7.42 1.11
C PHE A 121 -8.17 -8.79 1.36
N LEU A 122 -9.19 -8.84 2.21
CA LEU A 122 -10.04 -10.02 2.39
C LEU A 122 -11.06 -10.08 1.25
N ILE A 123 -11.18 -11.26 0.64
CA ILE A 123 -12.13 -11.53 -0.45
C ILE A 123 -13.04 -12.69 -0.01
N PRO A 124 -14.28 -12.40 0.43
CA PRO A 124 -15.23 -13.42 0.85
C PRO A 124 -15.61 -14.33 -0.32
N PRO A 125 -15.65 -15.66 -0.16
CA PRO A 125 -16.08 -16.57 -1.22
C PRO A 125 -17.58 -16.57 -1.45
N THR A 126 -18.37 -16.26 -0.43
CA THR A 126 -19.84 -16.25 -0.48
C THR A 126 -20.39 -15.02 0.22
N THR A 127 -21.55 -14.54 -0.23
CA THR A 127 -22.25 -13.45 0.45
C THR A 127 -22.94 -13.99 1.69
N GLY A 128 -22.78 -13.31 2.83
CA GLY A 128 -23.50 -13.67 4.04
C GLY A 128 -22.79 -13.24 5.31
N SER A 129 -23.17 -13.89 6.40
CA SER A 129 -22.72 -13.57 7.76
C SER A 129 -21.45 -14.33 8.13
N TYR A 130 -20.40 -13.59 8.46
CA TYR A 130 -19.11 -14.11 8.91
C TYR A 130 -18.88 -13.77 10.37
N THR A 131 -18.13 -14.62 11.08
CA THR A 131 -17.62 -14.32 12.43
C THR A 131 -16.12 -14.57 12.46
N PHE A 132 -15.36 -13.69 13.10
CA PHE A 132 -13.90 -13.74 13.15
C PHE A 132 -13.42 -14.02 14.57
N TRP A 133 -12.27 -14.70 14.67
CA TRP A 133 -11.57 -14.87 15.93
C TRP A 133 -10.08 -14.58 15.80
N ILE A 134 -9.48 -14.09 16.88
CA ILE A 134 -8.03 -13.94 17.03
C ILE A 134 -7.51 -14.72 18.24
N SER A 135 -6.38 -15.39 18.07
CA SER A 135 -5.55 -15.95 19.14
C SER A 135 -4.18 -15.29 19.03
N ALA A 136 -3.66 -14.78 20.14
CA ALA A 136 -2.39 -14.08 20.17
C ALA A 136 -1.76 -14.14 21.56
N ASP A 137 -0.43 -14.18 21.56
CA ASP A 137 0.43 -14.06 22.73
C ASP A 137 1.53 -13.07 22.36
N ASP A 138 1.64 -11.90 22.99
CA ASP A 138 0.85 -11.40 24.13
C ASP A 138 -0.51 -10.78 23.76
N SER A 139 -0.55 -9.80 22.85
CA SER A 139 -1.81 -9.09 22.51
C SER A 139 -1.98 -8.95 21.01
N GLY A 140 -3.23 -8.93 20.56
CA GLY A 140 -3.52 -8.84 19.13
C GLY A 140 -4.89 -8.27 18.83
N GLU A 141 -5.02 -7.64 17.67
CA GLU A 141 -6.25 -7.01 17.19
C GLU A 141 -6.52 -7.35 15.73
N ILE A 142 -7.80 -7.55 15.38
CA ILE A 142 -8.27 -7.58 14.00
C ILE A 142 -9.02 -6.27 13.72
N TRP A 143 -8.59 -5.59 12.67
CA TRP A 143 -9.23 -4.42 12.10
C TRP A 143 -9.77 -4.75 10.71
N LEU A 144 -11.06 -4.52 10.49
CA LEU A 144 -11.72 -4.77 9.22
C LEU A 144 -12.44 -3.50 8.76
N SER A 145 -12.25 -3.15 7.49
CA SER A 145 -12.96 -2.06 6.84
C SER A 145 -14.29 -2.52 6.23
N THR A 146 -15.22 -1.59 6.06
CA THR A 146 -16.47 -1.80 5.32
C THR A 146 -16.25 -1.87 3.80
N ASP A 147 -15.06 -1.52 3.32
CA ASP A 147 -14.66 -1.52 1.92
C ASP A 147 -13.14 -1.74 1.77
N ALA A 148 -12.59 -1.49 0.57
CA ALA A 148 -11.16 -1.61 0.32
C ALA A 148 -10.32 -0.46 0.93
N LYS A 149 -10.92 0.55 1.56
CA LYS A 149 -10.19 1.73 2.06
C LYS A 149 -9.73 1.50 3.50
N PRO A 150 -8.42 1.66 3.81
CA PRO A 150 -7.92 1.53 5.17
C PRO A 150 -8.52 2.55 6.15
N SER A 151 -9.01 3.70 5.67
CA SER A 151 -9.59 4.76 6.49
C SER A 151 -10.90 4.37 7.16
N ASN A 152 -11.59 3.36 6.63
CA ASN A 152 -12.92 2.92 7.10
C ASN A 152 -12.84 1.70 8.04
N LYS A 153 -11.63 1.29 8.44
CA LYS A 153 -11.41 0.14 9.32
C LYS A 153 -11.91 0.40 10.73
N VAL A 154 -12.50 -0.63 11.32
CA VAL A 154 -12.89 -0.67 12.72
C VAL A 154 -12.33 -1.94 13.35
N LYS A 155 -12.02 -1.89 14.65
CA LYS A 155 -11.60 -3.08 15.40
C LYS A 155 -12.80 -4.01 15.60
N ILE A 156 -12.65 -5.27 15.22
CA ILE A 156 -13.75 -6.25 15.27
C ILE A 156 -13.53 -7.37 16.30
N ALA A 157 -12.29 -7.67 16.66
CA ALA A 157 -11.92 -8.67 17.66
C ALA A 157 -10.52 -8.37 18.20
N TYR A 158 -10.24 -8.75 19.45
CA TYR A 158 -8.94 -8.53 20.08
C TYR A 158 -8.69 -9.43 21.30
N THR A 159 -7.43 -9.56 21.68
CA THR A 159 -7.00 -10.02 23.00
C THR A 159 -5.96 -9.06 23.55
N LEU A 160 -6.08 -8.69 24.82
CA LEU A 160 -5.13 -7.78 25.49
C LEU A 160 -4.09 -8.54 26.32
N SER A 161 -4.19 -9.87 26.37
CA SER A 161 -3.31 -10.74 27.14
C SER A 161 -3.16 -12.09 26.43
N TRP A 162 -2.12 -12.81 26.82
CA TRP A 162 -1.73 -14.05 26.17
C TRP A 162 -2.82 -15.12 26.22
N ASN A 163 -2.89 -15.93 25.17
CA ASN A 163 -3.62 -17.19 25.12
C ASN A 163 -2.77 -18.20 24.36
N ASN A 164 -3.02 -19.49 24.58
CA ASN A 164 -2.30 -20.54 23.87
C ASN A 164 -2.55 -20.45 22.36
N SER A 165 -1.65 -21.02 21.56
CA SER A 165 -1.81 -21.06 20.11
C SER A 165 -3.16 -21.65 19.70
N ARG A 166 -3.92 -20.87 18.93
CA ARG A 166 -5.28 -21.21 18.46
C ARG A 166 -6.28 -21.46 19.60
N GLU A 167 -6.07 -20.86 20.77
CA GLU A 167 -7.05 -20.82 21.85
C GLU A 167 -8.04 -19.70 21.61
N TRP A 168 -9.18 -20.02 20.99
CA TRP A 168 -10.11 -19.02 20.44
C TRP A 168 -11.09 -18.40 21.44
N ASN A 169 -11.25 -18.99 22.63
CA ASN A 169 -12.34 -18.67 23.56
C ASN A 169 -11.86 -18.43 25.00
N LYS A 170 -10.60 -17.99 25.20
CA LYS A 170 -10.10 -17.60 26.53
C LYS A 170 -10.73 -16.27 27.00
N PHE A 171 -10.90 -15.33 26.07
CA PHE A 171 -11.57 -14.05 26.30
C PHE A 171 -12.71 -13.84 25.29
N GLU A 172 -13.83 -13.28 25.74
CA GLU A 172 -14.97 -12.98 24.87
C GLU A 172 -14.59 -12.05 23.71
N SER A 173 -13.70 -11.08 23.97
CA SER A 173 -13.21 -10.13 22.98
C SER A 173 -12.49 -10.76 21.79
N GLN A 174 -12.03 -12.02 21.91
CA GLN A 174 -11.38 -12.74 20.82
C GLN A 174 -12.34 -13.00 19.67
N LYS A 175 -13.66 -12.98 19.91
CA LYS A 175 -14.70 -13.25 18.93
C LYS A 175 -15.38 -11.95 18.48
N SER A 176 -15.51 -11.76 17.17
CA SER A 176 -16.26 -10.63 16.64
C SER A 176 -17.77 -10.81 16.77
N LYS A 177 -18.51 -9.71 16.64
CA LYS A 177 -19.92 -9.80 16.21
C LYS A 177 -19.99 -10.40 14.80
N THR A 178 -21.16 -10.85 14.39
CA THR A 178 -21.40 -11.27 13.01
C THR A 178 -21.32 -10.07 12.07
N ILE A 179 -20.61 -10.23 10.95
CA ILE A 179 -20.37 -9.19 9.95
C ILE A 179 -20.86 -9.71 8.60
N THR A 180 -21.73 -8.95 7.94
CA THR A 180 -22.21 -9.31 6.60
C THR A 180 -21.22 -8.84 5.55
N LEU A 181 -20.73 -9.75 4.73
CA LEU A 181 -19.79 -9.48 3.64
C LEU A 181 -20.37 -9.98 2.31
N GLN A 182 -19.96 -9.34 1.21
CA GLN A 182 -20.38 -9.69 -0.15
C GLN A 182 -19.30 -10.53 -0.84
N ALA A 183 -19.71 -11.58 -1.55
CA ALA A 183 -18.81 -12.43 -2.32
C ALA A 183 -17.98 -11.61 -3.32
N GLY A 184 -16.69 -11.89 -3.41
CA GLY A 184 -15.78 -11.25 -4.38
C GLY A 184 -15.41 -9.79 -4.08
N GLN A 185 -16.09 -9.12 -3.16
CA GLN A 185 -15.78 -7.75 -2.77
C GLN A 185 -14.50 -7.71 -1.92
N LYS A 186 -13.66 -6.70 -2.15
CA LYS A 186 -12.45 -6.48 -1.35
C LYS A 186 -12.77 -5.68 -0.10
N TYR A 187 -12.30 -6.17 1.04
CA TYR A 187 -12.34 -5.49 2.33
C TYR A 187 -10.92 -5.33 2.87
N TYR A 188 -10.53 -4.13 3.27
CA TYR A 188 -9.23 -3.93 3.91
C TYR A 188 -9.21 -4.64 5.27
N LEU A 189 -8.20 -5.48 5.48
CA LEU A 189 -7.95 -6.23 6.71
C LEU A 189 -6.55 -5.85 7.24
N GLU A 190 -6.48 -5.53 8.51
CA GLU A 190 -5.23 -5.31 9.23
C GLU A 190 -5.23 -6.09 10.54
N ILE A 191 -4.12 -6.77 10.82
CA ILE A 191 -3.89 -7.47 12.07
C ILE A 191 -2.68 -6.84 12.74
N LEU A 192 -2.85 -6.44 13.99
CA LEU A 192 -1.78 -5.95 14.85
C LEU A 192 -1.48 -7.03 15.89
N HIS A 193 -0.20 -7.27 16.15
CA HIS A 193 0.26 -8.24 17.13
C HIS A 193 1.44 -7.67 17.90
N LYS A 194 1.35 -7.70 19.23
CA LYS A 194 2.44 -7.35 20.12
C LYS A 194 2.88 -8.60 20.87
N GLN A 195 4.19 -8.83 20.85
CA GLN A 195 4.82 -9.86 21.64
C GLN A 195 5.82 -9.23 22.61
N GLY A 196 5.58 -9.42 23.91
CA GLY A 196 6.47 -9.10 25.00
C GLY A 196 7.44 -10.25 25.24
N GLY A 197 7.17 -11.10 26.22
CA GLY A 197 8.05 -12.24 26.55
C GLY A 197 7.27 -13.49 26.96
N GLY A 198 7.93 -14.64 26.94
CA GLY A 198 7.32 -15.94 27.21
C GLY A 198 6.94 -16.70 25.94
N GLY A 199 5.76 -17.33 25.95
CA GLY A 199 5.20 -17.97 24.76
C GLY A 199 4.88 -16.93 23.68
N GLY A 200 4.72 -17.34 22.43
CA GLY A 200 4.36 -16.40 21.37
C GLY A 200 3.52 -17.07 20.30
N ASN A 201 2.42 -16.46 19.88
CA ASN A 201 1.63 -16.92 18.75
C ASN A 201 0.77 -15.80 18.18
N LEU A 202 0.31 -16.01 16.95
CA LEU A 202 -0.75 -15.25 16.33
C LEU A 202 -1.49 -16.19 15.39
N ALA A 203 -2.82 -16.23 15.46
CA ALA A 203 -3.64 -16.92 14.49
C ALA A 203 -4.99 -16.20 14.35
N VAL A 204 -5.54 -16.19 13.14
CA VAL A 204 -6.90 -15.68 12.87
C VAL A 204 -7.69 -16.76 12.16
N GLN A 205 -8.89 -17.06 12.67
CA GLN A 205 -9.87 -17.93 12.01
C GLN A 205 -11.15 -17.16 11.72
N TRP A 206 -11.99 -17.76 10.89
CA TRP A 206 -13.35 -17.29 10.67
C TRP A 206 -14.34 -18.44 10.46
N MET A 207 -15.61 -18.13 10.67
CA MET A 207 -16.74 -18.98 10.34
C MET A 207 -17.47 -18.35 9.15
N LEU A 208 -17.68 -19.15 8.11
CA LEU A 208 -18.38 -18.79 6.88
C LEU A 208 -19.91 -18.80 7.09
N PRO A 209 -20.69 -18.24 6.14
CA PRO A 209 -22.15 -18.24 6.22
C PRO A 209 -22.80 -19.63 6.30
N ASP A 210 -22.12 -20.66 5.79
CA ASP A 210 -22.56 -22.06 5.85
C ASP A 210 -22.18 -22.79 7.16
N GLY A 211 -21.54 -22.08 8.10
CA GLY A 211 -21.07 -22.61 9.37
C GLY A 211 -19.69 -23.30 9.31
N LYS A 212 -19.08 -23.41 8.12
CA LYS A 212 -17.72 -23.96 8.00
C LYS A 212 -16.72 -23.01 8.64
N VAL A 213 -15.75 -23.57 9.38
CA VAL A 213 -14.63 -22.82 9.97
C VAL A 213 -13.38 -23.03 9.13
N GLU A 214 -12.71 -21.95 8.76
CA GLU A 214 -11.34 -21.99 8.23
C GLU A 214 -10.39 -21.42 9.27
N SER A 215 -9.42 -22.24 9.70
CA SER A 215 -8.56 -21.96 10.84
C SER A 215 -7.12 -22.45 10.57
N PRO A 216 -6.16 -21.56 10.28
CA PRO A 216 -6.31 -20.11 10.05
C PRO A 216 -6.95 -19.78 8.69
N ILE A 217 -7.30 -18.51 8.48
CA ILE A 217 -7.67 -17.98 7.16
C ILE A 217 -6.44 -18.06 6.25
N THR A 218 -6.55 -18.80 5.14
CA THR A 218 -5.45 -19.03 4.19
C THR A 218 -5.37 -17.94 3.12
N GLU A 219 -4.22 -17.85 2.45
CA GLU A 219 -3.97 -16.89 1.37
C GLU A 219 -4.96 -16.99 0.19
N SER A 220 -5.64 -18.13 0.01
CA SER A 220 -6.72 -18.28 -0.98
C SER A 220 -7.92 -17.33 -0.76
N ARG A 221 -8.05 -16.76 0.45
CA ARG A 221 -9.09 -15.76 0.81
C ARG A 221 -8.56 -14.33 0.78
N LEU A 222 -7.29 -14.16 0.46
CA LEU A 222 -6.56 -12.94 0.75
C LEU A 222 -5.76 -12.51 -0.47
N GLN A 223 -5.73 -11.21 -0.71
CA GLN A 223 -4.82 -10.59 -1.65
C GLN A 223 -3.83 -9.73 -0.86
N ALA A 224 -2.55 -9.78 -1.24
CA ALA A 224 -1.53 -8.88 -0.71
C ALA A 224 -2.05 -7.45 -0.70
N TYR A 225 -2.05 -6.80 0.48
CA TYR A 225 -2.27 -5.36 0.51
C TYR A 225 -0.99 -4.69 0.00
N THR A 226 -1.03 -4.27 -1.24
CA THR A 226 -0.21 -3.15 -1.67
C THR A 226 -0.98 -1.91 -1.25
N GLU A 227 -0.33 -1.00 -0.50
CA GLU A 227 -0.76 0.39 -0.59
C GLU A 227 -0.90 0.67 -2.08
N ALA A 228 -2.00 1.31 -2.48
CA ALA A 228 -2.11 1.72 -3.87
C ALA A 228 -0.82 2.49 -4.18
N VAL A 229 0.12 1.82 -4.88
CA VAL A 229 1.00 2.52 -5.77
C VAL A 229 0.01 3.28 -6.61
N ASP A 230 0.17 4.58 -6.62
CA ASP A 230 -0.62 5.52 -7.37
C ASP A 230 -0.76 5.09 -8.84
N LEU A 231 -1.58 4.08 -9.15
CA LEU A 231 -1.77 3.59 -10.51
C LEU A 231 -2.51 4.65 -11.36
N ASN A 232 -3.09 5.65 -10.68
CA ASN A 232 -3.69 6.84 -11.28
C ASN A 232 -2.72 8.02 -11.44
N TYR A 233 -1.50 7.95 -10.87
CA TYR A 233 -0.53 9.03 -10.99
C TYR A 233 0.77 8.54 -11.62
N SER A 234 1.20 9.23 -12.67
CA SER A 234 2.53 9.05 -13.23
C SER A 234 3.60 9.56 -12.26
N SER A 235 4.58 8.72 -11.93
CA SER A 235 5.75 9.14 -11.14
C SER A 235 6.44 10.33 -11.80
N SER A 236 6.84 11.31 -11.00
CA SER A 236 7.54 12.51 -11.46
C SER A 236 8.57 12.96 -10.43
N PRO A 237 9.76 13.43 -10.86
CA PRO A 237 10.61 14.21 -9.98
C PRO A 237 9.91 15.51 -9.57
N ALA A 238 10.50 16.22 -8.60
CA ALA A 238 10.07 17.57 -8.25
C ALA A 238 10.04 18.47 -9.48
N ILE A 239 9.03 19.34 -9.55
CA ILE A 239 8.78 20.22 -10.69
C ILE A 239 9.25 21.62 -10.33
N ASP A 240 10.22 22.16 -11.05
CA ASP A 240 10.66 23.56 -10.94
C ASP A 240 10.44 24.27 -12.27
N LEU A 241 9.51 25.22 -12.31
CA LEU A 241 9.17 25.99 -13.51
C LEU A 241 9.50 27.46 -13.32
N TYR A 242 10.17 28.01 -14.33
CA TYR A 242 10.55 29.42 -14.41
C TYR A 242 9.98 30.04 -15.69
N ASN A 243 9.30 31.18 -15.58
CA ASN A 243 8.69 31.92 -16.70
C ASN A 243 7.81 31.03 -17.60
N LYS A 244 6.98 30.17 -17.00
CA LYS A 244 6.04 29.30 -17.73
C LYS A 244 4.61 29.75 -17.53
N HIS A 245 3.81 29.58 -18.58
CA HIS A 245 2.43 30.07 -18.60
C HIS A 245 1.48 29.09 -19.29
N ASN A 246 0.21 29.11 -18.92
CA ASN A 246 -0.87 28.36 -19.59
C ASN A 246 -0.63 26.84 -19.58
N LEU A 247 -0.31 26.29 -18.42
CA LEU A 247 0.00 24.86 -18.25
C LEU A 247 -0.91 24.19 -17.23
N THR A 248 -1.00 22.86 -17.33
CA THR A 248 -1.63 22.02 -16.32
C THR A 248 -0.65 20.98 -15.81
N ILE A 249 -0.46 20.93 -14.49
CA ILE A 249 0.29 19.87 -13.79
C ILE A 249 -0.77 18.92 -13.21
N ASN A 250 -0.89 17.72 -13.78
CA ASN A 250 -1.92 16.75 -13.41
C ASN A 250 -1.41 15.31 -13.34
N GLY A 251 -1.99 14.53 -12.43
CA GLY A 251 -1.78 13.10 -12.30
C GLY A 251 -0.33 12.76 -11.97
N LYS A 252 0.37 13.58 -11.19
CA LYS A 252 1.76 13.34 -10.78
C LYS A 252 1.85 12.78 -9.38
N SER A 253 2.65 11.73 -9.20
CA SER A 253 3.11 11.28 -7.89
C SER A 253 4.53 11.81 -7.69
N ILE A 254 4.66 12.81 -6.83
CA ILE A 254 5.93 13.48 -6.53
C ILE A 254 6.33 13.13 -5.11
N ASN A 255 7.42 12.39 -4.99
CA ASN A 255 8.03 12.04 -3.72
C ASN A 255 9.23 12.95 -3.50
N GLY A 256 9.24 13.65 -2.37
CA GLY A 256 10.19 14.71 -2.07
C GLY A 256 11.39 14.26 -1.26
N GLY A 257 12.11 15.28 -0.79
CA GLY A 257 13.23 15.15 0.13
C GLY A 257 13.32 16.41 0.97
N SER A 258 14.25 17.30 0.63
CA SER A 258 14.50 18.54 1.39
C SER A 258 14.16 19.82 0.62
N ALA A 259 13.37 19.72 -0.45
CA ALA A 259 13.05 20.83 -1.36
C ALA A 259 11.56 20.85 -1.72
N PRO A 260 11.04 21.96 -2.26
CA PRO A 260 9.64 22.04 -2.65
C PRO A 260 9.27 21.00 -3.72
N LEU A 261 8.07 20.41 -3.63
CA LEU A 261 7.63 19.39 -4.59
C LEU A 261 7.25 19.99 -5.94
N ILE A 262 6.54 21.12 -5.91
CA ILE A 262 6.26 21.95 -7.09
C ILE A 262 6.69 23.38 -6.76
N LYS A 263 7.59 23.93 -7.55
CA LYS A 263 8.04 25.32 -7.46
C LYS A 263 7.71 26.05 -8.75
N LEU A 264 6.98 27.16 -8.63
CA LEU A 264 6.65 28.05 -9.74
C LEU A 264 7.25 29.42 -9.46
N THR A 265 8.06 29.92 -10.40
CA THR A 265 8.71 31.24 -10.32
C THR A 265 8.34 32.05 -11.56
N ASN A 266 7.78 33.26 -11.36
CA ASN A 266 7.35 34.14 -12.45
C ASN A 266 6.36 33.47 -13.43
N CYS A 267 5.50 32.57 -12.94
CA CYS A 267 4.59 31.81 -13.78
C CYS A 267 3.17 32.39 -13.77
N SER A 268 2.36 32.09 -14.79
CA SER A 268 0.95 32.51 -14.77
C SER A 268 -0.01 31.57 -15.48
N ASN A 269 -1.30 31.63 -15.10
CA ASN A 269 -2.36 30.82 -15.69
C ASN A 269 -2.02 29.31 -15.63
N ILE A 270 -1.62 28.81 -14.46
CA ILE A 270 -1.29 27.39 -14.26
C ILE A 270 -2.31 26.73 -13.36
N THR A 271 -2.75 25.54 -13.75
CA THR A 271 -3.59 24.66 -12.93
C THR A 271 -2.75 23.49 -12.40
N ILE A 272 -2.75 23.29 -11.09
CA ILE A 272 -2.13 22.16 -10.40
C ILE A 272 -3.26 21.32 -9.84
N THR A 273 -3.53 20.16 -10.46
CA THR A 273 -4.71 19.37 -10.10
C THR A 273 -4.46 17.88 -10.04
N GLY A 274 -5.13 17.14 -9.16
CA GLY A 274 -5.06 15.69 -9.18
C GLY A 274 -3.64 15.14 -9.04
N ASN A 275 -2.80 15.77 -8.21
CA ASN A 275 -1.44 15.29 -7.91
C ASN A 275 -1.36 14.72 -6.50
N ARG A 276 -0.43 13.77 -6.30
CA ARG A 276 -0.02 13.29 -4.99
C ARG A 276 1.36 13.84 -4.64
N LEU A 277 1.43 14.61 -3.58
CA LEU A 277 2.59 15.37 -3.14
C LEU A 277 3.04 14.84 -1.77
N SER A 278 4.18 14.14 -1.73
CA SER A 278 4.54 13.35 -0.55
C SER A 278 5.99 13.45 -0.07
N ASN A 279 6.20 13.25 1.24
CA ASN A 279 7.51 13.12 1.91
C ASN A 279 8.51 14.26 1.63
N SER A 280 8.08 15.51 1.74
CA SER A 280 9.00 16.65 1.70
C SER A 280 9.18 17.27 3.08
N LYS A 281 10.43 17.51 3.48
CA LYS A 281 10.79 18.32 4.65
C LYS A 281 10.56 19.82 4.40
N ASP A 282 10.15 20.20 3.20
CA ASP A 282 9.88 21.56 2.75
C ASP A 282 8.42 21.69 2.25
N VAL A 283 8.10 22.79 1.56
CA VAL A 283 6.75 23.11 1.05
C VAL A 283 6.29 22.12 -0.04
N GLY A 284 5.00 21.82 -0.10
CA GLY A 284 4.39 21.06 -1.17
C GLY A 284 4.37 21.84 -2.47
N ILE A 285 3.70 23.00 -2.48
CA ILE A 285 3.67 23.91 -3.63
C ILE A 285 4.20 25.28 -3.21
N TYR A 286 5.29 25.71 -3.82
CA TYR A 286 5.86 27.04 -3.64
C TYR A 286 5.61 27.92 -4.87
N LEU A 287 4.98 29.08 -4.67
CA LEU A 287 4.70 30.06 -5.72
C LEU A 287 5.46 31.36 -5.41
N TYR A 288 6.29 31.81 -6.34
CA TYR A 288 7.00 33.09 -6.25
C TYR A 288 6.68 33.97 -7.47
N ASN A 289 6.18 35.18 -7.23
CA ASN A 289 5.82 36.15 -8.27
C ASN A 289 4.89 35.56 -9.36
N CYS A 290 3.94 34.74 -8.95
CA CYS A 290 3.02 34.04 -9.84
C CYS A 290 1.66 34.76 -9.95
N LYS A 291 0.95 34.52 -11.06
CA LYS A 291 -0.39 35.10 -11.30
C LYS A 291 -1.41 34.08 -11.79
N ASN A 292 -2.65 34.16 -11.32
CA ASN A 292 -3.76 33.30 -11.79
C ASN A 292 -3.43 31.81 -11.67
N ILE A 293 -3.15 31.33 -10.45
CA ILE A 293 -2.80 29.92 -10.20
C ILE A 293 -3.98 29.23 -9.53
N THR A 294 -4.37 28.08 -10.06
CA THR A 294 -5.40 27.22 -9.47
C THR A 294 -4.76 25.95 -8.94
N ILE A 295 -5.01 25.62 -7.67
CA ILE A 295 -4.52 24.43 -6.98
C ILE A 295 -5.76 23.67 -6.50
N ALA A 296 -6.11 22.59 -7.19
CA ALA A 296 -7.36 21.87 -6.97
C ALA A 296 -7.15 20.37 -6.78
N ASP A 297 -7.92 19.72 -5.90
CA ASP A 297 -8.02 18.25 -5.88
C ASP A 297 -6.67 17.49 -5.76
N ASN A 298 -5.67 18.09 -5.09
CA ASN A 298 -4.38 17.45 -4.82
C ASN A 298 -4.38 16.78 -3.44
N PHE A 299 -3.58 15.72 -3.29
CA PHE A 299 -3.34 15.02 -2.04
C PHE A 299 -1.93 15.29 -1.52
N PHE A 300 -1.82 15.93 -0.36
CA PHE A 300 -0.57 16.22 0.32
C PHE A 300 -0.40 15.26 1.49
N THR A 301 0.77 14.62 1.61
CA THR A 301 1.07 13.79 2.78
C THR A 301 2.52 13.85 3.22
N ARG A 302 2.78 13.98 4.54
CA ARG A 302 4.17 14.02 5.06
C ARG A 302 4.99 15.14 4.42
N VAL A 303 4.35 16.29 4.26
CA VAL A 303 4.95 17.53 3.73
C VAL A 303 5.02 18.56 4.84
N SER A 304 6.04 19.43 4.86
CA SER A 304 6.21 20.45 5.90
C SER A 304 5.10 21.51 5.85
N THR A 305 4.93 22.14 4.70
CA THR A 305 3.89 23.16 4.45
C THR A 305 3.11 22.79 3.20
N GLY A 306 1.78 23.00 3.18
CA GLY A 306 0.96 22.62 2.02
C GLY A 306 1.24 23.46 0.78
N VAL A 307 0.79 24.71 0.81
CA VAL A 307 1.00 25.72 -0.24
C VAL A 307 1.66 26.94 0.41
N TYR A 308 2.61 27.56 -0.29
CA TYR A 308 3.21 28.82 0.12
C TYR A 308 3.27 29.77 -1.07
N ALA A 309 2.60 30.90 -0.98
CA ALA A 309 2.50 31.89 -2.04
C ALA A 309 3.15 33.21 -1.64
N ASP A 310 4.17 33.61 -2.39
CA ASP A 310 4.99 34.79 -2.14
C ASP A 310 4.99 35.73 -3.35
N HIS A 311 4.79 37.03 -3.10
CA HIS A 311 4.67 38.08 -4.13
C HIS A 311 3.67 37.75 -5.27
N THR A 312 2.62 36.99 -4.98
CA THR A 312 1.63 36.55 -5.99
C THR A 312 0.49 37.55 -6.19
N ALA A 313 -0.14 37.54 -7.37
CA ALA A 313 -1.25 38.43 -7.71
C ALA A 313 -2.27 37.75 -8.64
N GLY A 314 -3.35 38.44 -9.03
CA GLY A 314 -4.31 37.95 -10.03
C GLY A 314 -5.21 36.78 -9.60
N GLY A 315 -5.14 36.37 -8.33
CA GLY A 315 -5.97 35.30 -7.77
C GLY A 315 -5.21 33.98 -7.70
N ILE A 316 -4.95 33.55 -6.46
CA ILE A 316 -4.48 32.21 -6.15
C ILE A 316 -5.67 31.47 -5.57
N VAL A 317 -6.10 30.41 -6.24
CA VAL A 317 -7.28 29.62 -5.86
C VAL A 317 -6.80 28.28 -5.34
N VAL A 318 -7.19 27.93 -4.13
CA VAL A 318 -6.82 26.67 -3.47
C VAL A 318 -8.08 25.94 -3.02
N ASN A 319 -8.54 24.96 -3.80
CA ASN A 319 -9.84 24.32 -3.61
C ASN A 319 -9.70 22.79 -3.47
N ASN A 320 -10.51 22.17 -2.61
CA ASN A 320 -10.68 20.70 -2.55
C ASN A 320 -9.37 19.87 -2.38
N ASN A 321 -8.32 20.46 -1.82
CA ASN A 321 -7.08 19.73 -1.56
C ASN A 321 -7.19 18.95 -0.24
N GLN A 322 -6.62 17.75 -0.22
CA GLN A 322 -6.54 16.90 0.97
C GLN A 322 -5.15 16.98 1.57
N PHE A 323 -5.05 17.19 2.88
CA PHE A 323 -3.77 17.22 3.60
C PHE A 323 -3.79 16.18 4.72
N LEU A 324 -2.79 15.30 4.73
CA LEU A 324 -2.68 14.20 5.69
C LEU A 324 -1.26 14.15 6.29
N ASN A 325 -1.11 13.87 7.59
CA ASN A 325 0.20 13.63 8.21
C ASN A 325 1.25 14.73 7.92
N MET A 326 0.87 16.01 7.91
CA MET A 326 1.82 17.12 7.67
C MET A 326 2.90 17.19 8.76
N GLN A 327 4.12 17.59 8.38
CA GLN A 327 5.33 17.46 9.21
C GLN A 327 6.02 18.79 9.56
N GLY A 328 5.42 19.93 9.22
CA GLY A 328 6.09 21.23 9.28
C GLY A 328 6.62 21.63 10.66
N PRO A 329 7.63 22.51 10.72
CA PRO A 329 8.31 22.83 11.95
C PRO A 329 7.35 23.48 12.95
N PHE A 330 7.52 23.13 14.23
CA PHE A 330 6.82 23.77 15.33
C PHE A 330 7.11 25.30 15.33
N PRO A 331 6.11 26.20 15.42
CA PRO A 331 4.69 25.96 15.70
C PRO A 331 3.76 26.05 14.47
N ARG A 332 4.23 25.88 13.23
CA ARG A 332 3.42 26.19 12.02
C ARG A 332 3.54 25.09 10.95
N GLY A 333 2.53 24.22 10.88
CA GLY A 333 2.12 23.59 9.62
C GLY A 333 1.07 24.49 8.98
N GLN A 334 1.45 25.28 7.97
CA GLN A 334 0.50 26.17 7.30
C GLN A 334 -0.33 25.36 6.31
N PHE A 335 -1.65 25.45 6.48
CA PHE A 335 -2.64 24.97 5.54
C PHE A 335 -3.22 26.21 4.85
N VAL A 336 -3.00 26.27 3.54
CA VAL A 336 -3.40 27.35 2.61
C VAL A 336 -2.45 28.56 2.61
#